data_AF-A0A9X2YKV5-F1
#
_entry.id   AF-A0A9X2YKV5-F1
#
_cell.length_a   1.000
_cell.length_b   1.000
_cell.length_c   1.000
_cell.angle_alpha   90.00
_cell.angle_beta   90.00
_cell.angle_gamma   90.00
#
_symmetry.space_group_name_H-M   'P 1'
#
loop_
_entity.id
_entity.type
_entity.pdbx_description
1 polymer ?
#
loop_
_entity_poly.entity_id
_entity_poly.type
_entity_poly.pdbx_seq_one_letter_code
_entity_poly.pdbx_strand_id
1 'polypeptide(L)'
;MVANMNDFRRVADDVRNWGRWGDDDELGTLNFITADKVAEAAATVKKGTVISLGGDFGANGPQGAFKFRQNPVHVMTVDGGDAQTLVEYAPGWARNSVAQELSSFFVDNPF
;
A
#
# COMPACT_ATOMS: atom_id res chain seq x y z
N MET A 1 -30.15 -29.01 13.68
CA MET A 1 -30.55 -27.68 14.19
C MET A 1 -29.70 -26.64 13.47
N VAL A 2 -30.28 -25.56 12.96
CA VAL A 2 -29.53 -24.48 12.28
C VAL A 2 -29.06 -23.48 13.35
N ALA A 3 -27.79 -23.11 13.33
CA ALA A 3 -27.23 -22.12 14.27
C ALA A 3 -27.92 -20.76 14.10
N ASN A 4 -28.04 -20.02 15.21
CA ASN A 4 -28.67 -18.70 15.23
C ASN A 4 -27.77 -17.62 15.85
N MET A 5 -28.28 -16.39 15.99
CA MET A 5 -27.52 -15.25 16.50
C MET A 5 -27.03 -15.43 17.95
N ASN A 6 -27.75 -16.17 18.78
CA ASN A 6 -27.30 -16.45 20.15
C ASN A 6 -26.11 -17.41 20.15
N ASP A 7 -26.09 -18.39 19.25
CA ASP A 7 -24.93 -19.26 19.07
C ASP A 7 -23.70 -18.47 18.62
N PHE A 8 -23.91 -17.52 17.69
CA PHE A 8 -22.85 -16.62 17.24
C PHE A 8 -22.28 -15.77 18.38
N ARG A 9 -23.13 -15.11 19.17
CA ARG A 9 -22.68 -14.27 20.29
C ARG A 9 -21.94 -15.07 21.36
N ARG A 10 -22.45 -16.24 21.71
CA ARG A 10 -21.78 -17.15 22.64
C ARG A 10 -20.37 -17.49 22.17
N VAL A 11 -20.23 -17.94 20.92
CA VAL A 11 -18.91 -18.26 20.36
C VAL A 11 -18.01 -17.03 20.32
N ALA A 12 -18.53 -15.86 19.94
CA ALA A 12 -17.76 -14.63 19.92
C ALA A 12 -17.22 -14.24 21.32
N ASP A 13 -18.04 -14.39 22.36
CA ASP A 13 -17.61 -14.17 23.74
C ASP A 13 -16.55 -15.20 24.18
N ASP A 14 -16.65 -16.45 23.72
CA ASP A 14 -15.69 -17.52 24.02
C ASP A 14 -14.31 -17.32 23.34
N VAL A 15 -14.23 -16.61 22.20
CA VAL A 15 -13.01 -16.55 21.36
C VAL A 15 -12.43 -15.15 21.13
N ARG A 16 -13.05 -14.09 21.65
CA ARG A 16 -12.56 -12.71 21.51
C ARG A 16 -11.38 -12.42 22.45
N ASN A 17 -10.59 -11.40 22.09
CA ASN A 17 -9.51 -10.86 22.95
C ASN A 17 -9.89 -9.53 23.62
N TRP A 18 -11.16 -9.15 23.68
CA TRP A 18 -11.57 -7.87 24.29
C TRP A 18 -11.19 -7.79 25.78
N GLY A 19 -10.65 -6.64 26.19
CA GLY A 19 -10.18 -6.40 27.56
C GLY A 19 -8.89 -7.13 27.93
N ARG A 20 -8.33 -7.99 27.06
CA ARG A 20 -7.13 -8.80 27.35
C ARG A 20 -5.91 -7.94 27.71
N TRP A 21 -5.80 -6.75 27.12
CA TRP A 21 -4.69 -5.80 27.32
C TRP A 21 -5.15 -4.48 27.93
N GLY A 22 -6.37 -4.42 28.46
CA GLY A 22 -7.01 -3.19 28.94
C GLY A 22 -8.14 -2.73 28.03
N ASP A 23 -9.09 -1.99 28.61
CA ASP A 23 -10.29 -1.54 27.91
C ASP A 23 -10.00 -0.43 26.87
N ASP A 24 -8.89 0.29 27.06
CA ASP A 24 -8.43 1.35 26.16
C ASP A 24 -7.36 0.87 25.14
N ASP A 25 -7.12 -0.45 25.03
CA ASP A 25 -6.14 -1.00 24.09
C ASP A 25 -6.58 -0.86 22.63
N GLU A 26 -5.71 -0.29 21.80
CA GLU A 26 -5.91 -0.15 20.34
C GLU A 26 -4.98 -1.04 19.51
N LEU A 27 -4.05 -1.78 20.14
CA LEU A 27 -3.04 -2.58 19.44
C LEU A 27 -3.48 -4.03 19.19
N GLY A 28 -4.28 -4.61 20.09
CA GLY A 28 -4.75 -5.99 19.97
C GLY A 28 -3.61 -7.01 19.98
N THR A 29 -3.64 -7.98 19.06
CA THR A 29 -2.65 -9.07 19.03
C THR A 29 -1.21 -8.61 18.74
N LEU A 30 -1.00 -7.36 18.31
CA LEU A 30 0.35 -6.79 18.20
C LEU A 30 1.05 -6.71 19.58
N ASN A 31 0.30 -6.68 20.68
CA ASN A 31 0.85 -6.76 22.04
C ASN A 31 1.65 -8.05 22.31
N PHE A 32 1.51 -9.10 21.48
CA PHE A 32 2.35 -10.29 21.57
C PHE A 32 3.76 -10.09 20.99
N ILE A 33 3.99 -9.03 20.21
CA ILE A 33 5.29 -8.70 19.63
C ILE A 33 6.09 -7.93 20.68
N THR A 34 6.65 -8.65 21.65
CA THR A 34 7.48 -8.08 22.71
C THR A 34 8.92 -7.87 22.27
N ALA A 35 9.70 -7.08 23.03
CA ALA A 35 11.13 -6.91 22.80
C ALA A 35 11.89 -8.25 22.79
N ASP A 36 11.53 -9.17 23.69
CA ASP A 36 12.12 -10.51 23.73
C ASP A 36 11.80 -11.32 22.47
N LYS A 37 10.55 -11.23 21.95
CA LYS A 37 10.19 -11.89 20.70
C LYS A 37 10.92 -11.31 19.49
N VAL A 38 11.17 -10.00 19.48
CA VAL A 38 11.99 -9.37 18.45
C VAL A 38 13.44 -9.88 18.53
N ALA A 39 14.01 -9.98 19.73
CA ALA A 39 15.36 -10.50 19.93
C ALA A 39 15.48 -11.99 19.53
N GLU A 40 14.51 -12.82 19.93
CA GLU A 40 14.42 -14.24 19.51
C GLU A 40 14.38 -14.36 17.98
N ALA A 41 13.54 -13.57 17.31
CA ALA A 41 13.43 -13.57 15.85
C ALA A 41 14.73 -13.13 15.17
N ALA A 42 15.37 -12.06 15.67
CA ALA A 42 16.65 -11.58 15.13
C ALA A 42 17.76 -12.64 15.23
N ALA A 43 17.81 -13.40 16.33
CA ALA A 43 18.79 -14.47 16.53
C ALA A 43 18.66 -15.64 15.52
N THR A 44 17.53 -15.75 14.81
CA THR A 44 17.32 -16.77 13.77
C THR A 44 18.11 -16.49 12.48
N VAL A 45 18.52 -15.25 12.23
CA VAL A 45 19.27 -14.87 11.02
C VAL A 45 20.66 -15.52 11.03
N LYS A 46 21.00 -16.25 9.97
CA LYS A 46 22.32 -16.92 9.81
C LYS A 46 23.14 -16.45 8.62
N LYS A 47 22.48 -16.17 7.48
CA LYS A 47 23.15 -15.86 6.20
C LYS A 47 23.00 -14.41 5.74
N GLY A 48 22.13 -13.62 6.38
CA GLY A 48 21.84 -12.25 5.96
C GLY A 48 21.13 -12.11 4.61
N THR A 49 20.62 -13.21 4.03
CA THR A 49 19.84 -13.15 2.79
C THR A 49 18.52 -12.42 3.02
N VAL A 50 18.24 -11.42 2.19
CA VAL A 50 16.98 -10.67 2.20
C VAL A 50 16.12 -11.12 1.04
N ILE A 51 14.85 -11.45 1.32
CA ILE A 51 13.86 -11.86 0.33
C ILE A 51 12.69 -10.87 0.41
N SER A 52 12.38 -10.19 -0.68
CA SER A 52 11.21 -9.33 -0.76
C SER A 52 9.93 -10.17 -0.78
N LEU A 53 9.00 -9.89 0.14
CA LEU A 53 7.67 -10.53 0.21
C LEU A 53 6.54 -9.58 -0.23
N GLY A 54 6.88 -8.35 -0.63
CA GLY A 54 5.92 -7.40 -1.18
C GLY A 54 5.54 -7.75 -2.62
N GLY A 55 4.31 -7.46 -3.01
CA GLY A 55 3.87 -7.50 -4.40
C GLY A 55 4.18 -6.20 -5.13
N ASP A 56 4.26 -6.26 -6.46
CA ASP A 56 4.46 -5.08 -7.29
C ASP A 56 3.27 -4.10 -7.15
N PHE A 57 3.59 -2.84 -6.85
CA PHE A 57 2.61 -1.76 -6.82
C PHE A 57 2.39 -1.21 -8.23
N GLY A 58 1.30 -1.60 -8.87
CA GLY A 58 0.95 -1.06 -10.18
C GLY A 58 -0.42 -1.48 -10.67
N ALA A 59 -0.77 -0.97 -11.86
CA ALA A 59 -2.07 -1.19 -12.48
C ALA A 59 -2.41 -2.67 -12.72
N ASN A 60 -1.39 -3.53 -12.78
CA ASN A 60 -1.51 -4.97 -12.99
C ASN A 60 -1.66 -5.77 -11.68
N GLY A 61 -1.91 -5.10 -10.54
CA GLY A 61 -2.07 -5.74 -9.24
C GLY A 61 -3.31 -6.67 -9.14
N PRO A 62 -3.39 -7.48 -8.07
CA PRO A 62 -4.47 -8.46 -7.92
C PRO A 62 -5.80 -7.86 -7.43
N GLN A 63 -5.87 -6.57 -7.09
CA GLN A 63 -7.06 -5.98 -6.46
C GLN A 63 -8.25 -5.84 -7.42
N GLY A 64 -8.01 -5.83 -8.73
CA GLY A 64 -9.06 -5.78 -9.76
C GLY A 64 -10.03 -6.99 -9.76
N ALA A 65 -9.67 -8.10 -9.12
CA ALA A 65 -10.48 -9.33 -9.11
C ALA A 65 -11.87 -9.17 -8.47
N PHE A 66 -12.05 -8.22 -7.55
CA PHE A 66 -13.30 -8.03 -6.81
C PHE A 66 -14.06 -6.76 -7.21
N LYS A 67 -13.59 -5.99 -8.19
CA LYS A 67 -14.22 -4.75 -8.73
C LYS A 67 -14.54 -3.61 -7.72
N PHE A 68 -14.38 -3.82 -6.42
CA PHE A 68 -14.62 -2.80 -5.38
C PHE A 68 -13.35 -2.01 -5.00
N ARG A 69 -12.17 -2.52 -5.33
CA ARG A 69 -10.88 -1.83 -5.10
C ARG A 69 -10.14 -1.72 -6.41
N GLN A 70 -9.77 -0.50 -6.78
CA GLN A 70 -8.91 -0.27 -7.93
C GLN A 70 -7.48 -0.64 -7.57
N ASN A 71 -6.75 -1.18 -8.56
CA ASN A 71 -5.30 -1.32 -8.42
C ASN A 71 -4.64 0.06 -8.25
N PRO A 72 -3.43 0.11 -7.67
CA PRO A 72 -2.65 1.33 -7.62
C PRO A 72 -2.60 2.02 -8.99
N VAL A 73 -3.02 3.28 -9.03
CA VAL A 73 -2.96 4.13 -10.21
C VAL A 73 -1.76 5.05 -10.06
N HIS A 74 -0.84 4.99 -11.03
CA HIS A 74 0.23 5.96 -11.09
C HIS A 74 -0.33 7.26 -11.66
N VAL A 75 -0.48 8.26 -10.81
CA VAL A 75 -0.85 9.62 -11.22
C VAL A 75 0.40 10.47 -11.25
N MET A 76 0.70 11.07 -12.41
CA MET A 76 1.70 12.14 -12.48
C MET A 76 0.98 13.42 -12.07
N THR A 77 1.36 13.99 -10.93
CA THR A 77 0.88 15.30 -10.49
C THR A 77 2.07 16.25 -10.61
N VAL A 78 1.84 17.46 -11.13
CA VAL A 78 2.89 18.48 -11.12
C VAL A 78 3.20 18.82 -9.67
N ASP A 79 4.43 18.51 -9.22
CA ASP A 79 4.92 18.83 -7.89
C ASP A 79 6.01 19.92 -7.93
N GLY A 80 6.50 20.32 -6.75
CA GLY A 80 7.52 21.35 -6.66
C GLY A 80 8.88 20.95 -7.28
N GLY A 81 9.15 19.65 -7.43
CA GLY A 81 10.33 19.11 -8.09
C GLY A 81 10.31 19.27 -9.61
N ASP A 82 9.11 19.32 -10.22
CA ASP A 82 8.98 19.54 -11.67
C ASP A 82 9.52 20.89 -12.11
N ALA A 83 9.55 21.91 -11.25
CA ALA A 83 10.14 23.20 -11.58
C ALA A 83 11.65 23.08 -11.91
N GLN A 84 12.38 22.25 -11.17
CA GLN A 84 13.80 22.03 -11.39
C GLN A 84 14.04 21.12 -12.61
N THR A 85 13.23 20.06 -12.72
CA THR A 85 13.24 19.12 -13.86
C THR A 85 12.93 19.82 -15.17
N LEU A 86 11.98 20.76 -15.19
CA LEU A 86 11.64 21.56 -16.36
C LEU A 86 12.84 22.39 -16.82
N VAL A 87 13.54 23.07 -15.92
CA VAL A 87 14.71 23.89 -16.28
C VAL A 87 15.82 23.03 -16.90
N GLU A 88 16.03 21.82 -16.39
CA GLU A 88 17.06 20.91 -16.90
C GLU A 88 16.70 20.29 -18.25
N TYR A 89 15.47 19.79 -18.40
CA TYR A 89 15.09 18.96 -19.56
C TYR A 89 14.26 19.70 -20.63
N ALA A 90 13.60 20.82 -20.31
CA ALA A 90 12.79 21.56 -21.29
C ALA A 90 13.57 22.02 -22.54
N PRO A 91 14.84 22.46 -22.46
CA PRO A 91 15.59 22.83 -23.66
C PRO A 91 15.81 21.66 -24.63
N GLY A 92 15.93 20.43 -24.10
CA GLY A 92 16.00 19.21 -24.89
C GLY A 92 14.64 18.78 -25.44
N TRP A 93 13.59 18.93 -24.65
CA TRP A 93 12.20 18.68 -25.03
C TRP A 93 11.79 19.51 -26.25
N ALA A 94 12.14 20.80 -26.27
CA ALA A 94 11.83 21.70 -27.38
C ALA A 94 12.46 21.27 -28.72
N ARG A 95 13.54 20.47 -28.68
CA ARG A 95 14.24 19.95 -29.87
C ARG A 95 13.80 18.53 -30.25
N ASN A 96 12.99 17.88 -29.41
CA ASN A 96 12.50 16.53 -29.67
C ASN A 96 11.23 16.61 -30.54
N SER A 97 11.31 16.11 -31.77
CA SER A 97 10.21 16.17 -32.74
C SER A 97 8.96 15.41 -32.28
N VAL A 98 9.12 14.27 -31.61
CA VAL A 98 8.01 13.47 -31.08
C VAL A 98 7.32 14.19 -29.92
N ALA A 99 8.09 14.86 -29.08
CA ALA A 99 7.57 15.67 -27.99
C ALA A 99 6.75 16.88 -28.49
N GLN A 100 7.23 17.55 -29.54
CA GLN A 100 6.51 18.65 -30.20
C GLN A 100 5.19 18.17 -30.81
N GLU A 101 5.22 17.03 -31.52
CA GLU A 101 4.02 16.43 -32.11
C GLU A 101 3.00 16.02 -31.03
N LEU A 102 3.46 15.34 -29.97
CA LEU A 102 2.60 14.95 -28.84
C LEU A 102 2.01 16.17 -28.12
N SER A 103 2.77 17.25 -27.95
CA SER A 103 2.29 18.49 -27.31
C SER A 103 1.09 19.09 -28.03
N SER A 104 1.01 18.95 -29.37
CA SER A 104 -0.11 19.46 -30.16
C SER A 104 -1.45 18.81 -29.80
N PHE A 105 -1.44 17.55 -29.35
CA PHE A 105 -2.65 16.85 -28.89
C PHE A 105 -3.12 17.27 -27.50
N PHE A 106 -2.30 18.02 -26.76
CA PHE A 106 -2.64 18.52 -25.42
C PHE A 106 -3.07 19.99 -25.40
N VAL A 107 -2.99 20.70 -26.54
CA VAL A 107 -3.33 22.15 -26.64
C VAL A 107 -4.79 22.43 -26.29
N ASP A 108 -5.70 21.50 -26.62
CA ASP A 108 -7.14 21.62 -26.34
C ASP A 108 -7.62 20.65 -25.26
N ASN A 109 -6.72 20.13 -24.41
CA ASN A 109 -7.13 19.22 -23.34
C ASN A 109 -7.83 20.02 -22.23
N PRO A 110 -9.13 19.80 -21.95
CA PRO A 110 -9.87 20.54 -20.92
C PRO A 110 -9.56 20.07 -19.49
N PHE A 111 -8.55 19.22 -19.31
CA PHE A 111 -8.01 18.77 -18.02
C PHE A 111 -6.60 19.30 -17.81
#